data_AF-A0A1F3SI48-F1
#
_entry.id   AF-A0A1F3SI48-F1
#
_cell.length_a   1.000
_cell.length_b   1.000
_cell.length_c   1.000
_cell.angle_alpha   90.00
_cell.angle_beta   90.00
_cell.angle_gamma   90.00
#
_symmetry.space_group_name_H-M   'P 1'
#
loop_
_entity.id
_entity.type
_entity.pdbx_description
1 polymer ?
#
loop_
_entity_poly.entity_id
_entity_poly.type
_entity_poly.pdbx_seq_one_letter_code
_entity_poly.pdbx_strand_id
1 'polypeptide(L)'
;MAFSTDHKGGIGTIHAENPRQALYRLEMLIQMGAPQWSLSAVRHLIYFGLQAIVCVKRENGIRALQSIHKITSLEETGFCLEQLF
;
A
#
# COMPACT_ATOMS: atom_id res chain seq x y z
N MET A 1 -1.31 15.56 -3.12
CA MET A 1 -0.30 15.12 -2.15
C MET A 1 -0.92 15.28 -0.77
N ALA A 2 -1.39 14.20 -0.16
CA ALA A 2 -1.90 14.23 1.22
C ALA A 2 -0.96 13.40 2.11
N PHE A 3 -0.68 12.17 1.68
CA PHE A 3 0.20 11.24 2.38
C PHE A 3 1.67 11.66 2.50
N SER A 4 2.14 12.63 1.73
CA SER A 4 3.56 13.07 1.69
C SER A 4 3.79 14.52 2.12
N THR A 5 2.76 15.21 2.61
CA THR A 5 2.78 16.65 2.93
C THR A 5 2.11 16.95 4.29
N ASP A 6 2.39 16.12 5.29
CA ASP A 6 1.94 16.28 6.68
C ASP A 6 0.42 16.23 6.92
N HIS A 7 -0.35 15.59 6.02
CA HIS A 7 -1.76 15.28 6.28
C HIS A 7 -1.86 13.92 6.98
N LYS A 8 -1.63 13.92 8.29
CA LYS A 8 -1.66 12.71 9.13
C LYS A 8 -3.05 12.05 9.11
N GLY A 9 -3.06 10.72 9.21
CA GLY A 9 -4.29 9.94 9.34
C GLY A 9 -5.06 9.70 8.04
N GLY A 10 -4.43 9.91 6.88
CA GLY A 10 -5.03 9.51 5.60
C GLY A 10 -5.33 8.01 5.57
N ILE A 11 -6.53 7.65 5.12
CA ILE A 11 -6.96 6.25 4.97
C ILE A 11 -7.58 6.10 3.59
N GLY A 12 -7.28 4.97 2.94
CA GLY A 12 -7.90 4.57 1.69
C GLY A 12 -8.11 3.07 1.67
N THR A 13 -8.95 2.62 0.74
CA THR A 13 -9.20 1.19 0.52
C THR A 13 -8.91 0.83 -0.92
N ILE A 14 -8.28 -0.33 -1.13
CA ILE A 14 -8.04 -0.88 -2.46
C ILE A 14 -8.43 -2.35 -2.46
N HIS A 15 -9.08 -2.81 -3.52
CA HIS A 15 -9.39 -4.22 -3.68
C HIS A 15 -8.12 -4.99 -4.08
N ALA A 16 -7.75 -6.01 -3.30
CA ALA A 16 -6.62 -6.90 -3.55
C ALA A 16 -6.77 -8.19 -2.73
N GLU A 17 -6.13 -9.28 -3.18
CA GLU A 17 -6.18 -10.58 -2.48
C GLU A 17 -5.14 -10.68 -1.35
N ASN A 18 -4.09 -9.86 -1.40
CA ASN A 18 -2.99 -9.85 -0.45
C ASN A 18 -2.28 -8.47 -0.46
N PRO A 19 -1.46 -8.12 0.56
CA PRO A 19 -0.87 -6.79 0.66
C PRO A 19 0.08 -6.46 -0.50
N ARG A 20 0.75 -7.46 -1.08
CA ARG A 20 1.65 -7.27 -2.22
C ARG A 20 0.88 -6.87 -3.48
N GLN A 21 -0.24 -7.53 -3.76
CA GLN A 21 -1.15 -7.14 -4.83
C GLN A 21 -1.73 -5.73 -4.59
N ALA A 22 -2.04 -5.37 -3.34
CA ALA A 22 -2.51 -4.03 -3.02
C ALA A 22 -1.48 -2.96 -3.41
N LEU A 23 -0.20 -3.19 -3.14
CA LEU A 23 0.89 -2.30 -3.53
C LEU A 23 1.08 -2.24 -5.05
N TYR A 24 1.04 -3.37 -5.77
CA TYR A 24 1.10 -3.35 -7.24
C TYR A 24 -0.05 -2.56 -7.87
N ARG A 25 -1.26 -2.72 -7.34
CA ARG A 25 -2.42 -1.95 -7.82
C ARG A 25 -2.27 -0.47 -7.48
N LEU A 26 -1.74 -0.13 -6.31
CA LEU A 26 -1.47 1.26 -5.93
C LEU A 26 -0.42 1.89 -6.86
N GLU A 27 0.68 1.19 -7.15
CA GLU A 27 1.70 1.61 -8.13
C GLU A 27 1.05 1.91 -9.48
N MET A 28 0.25 0.97 -9.99
CA MET A 28 -0.46 1.10 -11.27
C MET A 28 -1.40 2.30 -11.28
N LEU A 29 -2.23 2.48 -10.24
CA LEU A 29 -3.17 3.58 -10.16
C LEU A 29 -2.48 4.95 -10.12
N ILE A 30 -1.38 5.06 -9.37
CA ILE A 30 -0.58 6.29 -9.34
C ILE A 30 0.03 6.53 -10.72
N GLN A 31 0.56 5.50 -11.38
CA GLN A 31 1.14 5.63 -12.72
C GLN A 31 0.08 6.05 -13.76
N MET A 32 -1.15 5.57 -13.65
CA MET A 32 -2.26 5.99 -14.53
C MET A 32 -2.64 7.47 -14.31
N GLY A 33 -2.60 7.95 -13.06
CA GLY A 33 -2.91 9.34 -12.72
C GLY A 33 -1.74 10.32 -12.92
N ALA A 34 -0.51 9.83 -12.93
CA ALA A 34 0.72 10.60 -13.09
C ALA A 34 1.74 9.84 -13.96
N PRO A 35 1.46 9.61 -15.26
CA PRO A 35 2.28 8.78 -16.13
C PRO A 35 3.70 9.31 -16.34
N GLN A 36 3.93 10.60 -16.11
CA GLN A 36 5.24 11.25 -16.19
C GLN A 36 6.17 10.91 -15.01
N TRP A 37 5.66 10.34 -13.92
CA TRP A 37 6.50 9.94 -12.80
C TRP A 37 7.20 8.61 -13.07
N SER A 38 8.47 8.50 -12.70
CA SER A 38 9.18 7.23 -12.80
C SER A 38 8.65 6.24 -11.76
N LEU A 39 8.69 4.94 -12.08
CA LEU A 39 8.26 3.89 -11.15
C LEU A 39 9.03 3.95 -9.82
N SER A 40 10.33 4.29 -9.87
CA SER A 40 11.14 4.49 -8.67
C SER A 40 10.61 5.65 -7.81
N ALA A 41 10.24 6.79 -8.41
CA ALA A 41 9.66 7.90 -7.67
C ALA A 41 8.32 7.52 -7.02
N VAL A 42 7.45 6.81 -7.76
CA VAL A 42 6.18 6.30 -7.24
C VAL A 42 6.41 5.39 -6.04
N ARG A 43 7.34 4.44 -6.13
CA ARG A 43 7.65 3.51 -5.05
C ARG A 43 8.19 4.20 -3.80
N HIS A 44 9.07 5.18 -3.97
CA HIS A 44 9.57 5.98 -2.84
C HIS A 44 8.43 6.76 -2.15
N LEU A 45 7.52 7.36 -2.92
CA LEU A 45 6.38 8.07 -2.34
C LEU A 45 5.43 7.14 -1.57
N ILE A 46 5.20 5.92 -2.08
CA ILE A 46 4.44 4.90 -1.34
C ILE A 46 5.17 4.53 -0.04
N TYR A 47 6.50 4.26 -0.11
CA TYR A 47 7.31 3.91 1.05
C TYR A 47 7.28 4.99 2.15
N PHE A 48 7.40 6.26 1.77
CA PHE A 48 7.38 7.37 2.73
C PHE A 48 5.97 7.67 3.26
N GLY A 49 4.94 7.47 2.43
CA GLY A 49 3.57 7.87 2.73
C GLY A 49 2.71 6.81 3.43
N LEU A 50 3.05 5.52 3.31
CA LEU A 50 2.20 4.42 3.78
C LEU A 50 2.77 3.72 5.02
N GLN A 51 2.06 3.83 6.15
CA GLN A 51 2.53 3.27 7.42
C GLN A 51 2.06 1.83 7.67
N ALA A 52 0.86 1.48 7.22
CA ALA A 52 0.28 0.16 7.44
C ALA A 52 -0.65 -0.25 6.30
N ILE A 53 -0.71 -1.56 6.05
CA ILE A 53 -1.64 -2.20 5.12
C ILE A 53 -2.49 -3.16 5.94
N VAL A 54 -3.78 -2.86 6.05
CA VAL A 54 -4.75 -3.69 6.78
C VAL A 54 -5.50 -4.56 5.80
N CYS A 55 -5.30 -5.87 5.88
CA CYS A 55 -5.98 -6.86 5.06
C CYS A 55 -7.21 -7.37 5.81
N VAL A 56 -8.36 -7.25 5.17
CA VAL A 56 -9.63 -7.78 5.69
C VAL A 56 -10.14 -8.85 4.74
N LYS A 57 -10.69 -9.92 5.31
CA LYS A 57 -11.36 -10.97 4.56
C LYS A 57 -12.83 -11.02 4.93
N ARG A 58 -13.64 -11.58 4.03
CA ARG A 58 -15.02 -11.92 4.34
C ARG A 58 -15.10 -13.43 4.44
N GLU A 59 -15.40 -13.93 5.63
CA GLU A 59 -15.55 -15.35 5.91
C GLU A 59 -16.95 -15.56 6.49
N ASN A 60 -17.74 -16.43 5.86
CA ASN A 60 -19.13 -16.70 6.24
C ASN A 60 -20.00 -15.45 6.41
N GLY A 61 -19.83 -14.46 5.52
CA GLY A 61 -20.59 -13.21 5.54
C GLY A 61 -20.11 -12.17 6.57
N ILE A 62 -19.18 -12.53 7.45
CA ILE A 62 -18.61 -11.64 8.45
C ILE A 62 -17.30 -11.06 7.92
N ARG A 63 -17.10 -9.75 8.08
CA ARG A 63 -15.80 -9.12 7.81
C ARG A 63 -14.91 -9.36 9.01
N ALA A 64 -13.76 -9.97 8.77
CA ALA A 64 -12.76 -10.23 9.78
C ALA A 64 -11.42 -9.59 9.37
N LEU A 65 -10.70 -9.08 10.37
CA LEU A 65 -9.30 -8.71 10.19
C LEU A 65 -8.52 -9.99 9.86
N GLN A 66 -7.82 -9.99 8.74
CA GLN A 66 -6.97 -11.10 8.33
C GLN A 66 -5.54 -10.88 8.80
N SER A 67 -5.00 -9.69 8.55
CA SER A 67 -3.61 -9.37 8.86
C SER A 67 -3.32 -7.88 8.76
N ILE A 68 -2.24 -7.44 9.39
CA ILE A 68 -1.71 -6.08 9.32
C ILE A 68 -0.24 -6.18 8.91
N HIS A 69 0.14 -5.44 7.87
CA HIS A 69 1.51 -5.42 7.36
C HIS A 69 2.10 -4.02 7.41
N LYS A 70 3.42 -3.97 7.59
CA LYS A 70 4.23 -2.75 7.49
C LYS A 70 5.25 -2.93 6.38
N ILE A 71 5.50 -1.86 5.62
CA ILE A 71 6.63 -1.81 4.70
C ILE A 71 7.91 -1.56 5.52
N THR A 72 8.87 -2.48 5.43
CA THR A 72 10.12 -2.41 6.19
C THR A 72 11.25 -1.80 5.36
N SER A 73 11.36 -2.21 4.09
CA SER A 73 12.33 -1.67 3.14
C SER A 73 11.74 -1.60 1.73
N LEU A 74 12.39 -0.79 0.90
CA LEU A 74 12.20 -0.73 -0.54
C LEU A 74 13.51 -1.19 -1.19
N GLU A 75 13.49 -2.33 -1.86
CA GLU A 75 14.61 -2.91 -2.60
C GLU A 75 14.37 -2.77 -4.10
N GLU A 76 15.38 -3.07 -4.92
CA GLU A 76 15.25 -3.05 -6.39
C GLU A 76 14.15 -3.99 -6.88
N THR A 77 13.97 -5.13 -6.20
CA THR A 77 12.97 -6.15 -6.53
C THR A 77 11.56 -5.78 -6.05
N GLY A 78 11.42 -4.77 -5.17
CA GLY A 78 10.14 -4.25 -4.70
C GLY A 78 10.08 -4.01 -3.19
N PHE A 79 8.86 -3.95 -2.65
CA PHE A 79 8.63 -3.72 -1.22
C PHE A 79 8.84 -4.99 -0.41
N CYS A 80 9.56 -4.85 0.70
CA CYS A 80 9.66 -5.84 1.76
C CYS A 80 8.60 -5.54 2.82
N LEU A 81 7.91 -6.59 3.25
CA LEU A 81 6.78 -6.50 4.16
C LEU A 81 7.04 -7.34 5.39
N GLU A 82 6.70 -6.80 6.55
CA GLU A 82 6.61 -7.53 7.81
C GLU A 82 5.13 -7.61 8.21
N GLN A 83 4.67 -8.82 8.52
CA GLN A 83 3.34 -9.02 9.12
C GLN A 83 3.44 -8.77 10.62
N LEU A 84 2.69 -7.77 11.11
CA LEU A 84 2.63 -7.40 12.52
C LEU A 84 1.52 -8.15 13.27
N PHE A 85 0.48 -8.56 12.53
CA PHE A 85 -0.67 -9.34 13.00
C PHE A 85 -1.14 -10.21 11.85
#